data_AF-B1W5R9-F1
#
_entry.id   AF-B1W5R9-F1
#
_cell.length_a   1.000
_cell.length_b   1.000
_cell.length_c   1.000
_cell.angle_alpha   90.00
_cell.angle_beta   90.00
_cell.angle_gamma   90.00
#
_symmetry.space_group_name_H-M   'P 1'
#
loop_
_entity.id
_entity.type
_entity.pdbx_description
1 polymer ?
#
loop_
_entity_poly.entity_id
_entity_poly.type
_entity_poly.pdbx_seq_one_letter_code
_entity_poly.pdbx_strand_id
1 'polypeptide(L)'
;MDAGALRAPGSAPGERNGAMLGYCLAVVRRLALPALATGMVLAAAMTAVLVLGDGTPWGEAAPPALGAGAAVAVTFTAVLTVTTAVGAARTARRYGLALGPAAVRLPSVREVRVPAIEGRTAFQLTDGVRHMVEKDPVLRVDEVTAFGHGILDLTLRGPSDTTVLVRVRVTTGPQETTAVVEARPEASYKKLDTAACWALARVVEERVARSLRAETGDAAR
;
A
#
# COMPACT_ATOMS: atom_id res chain seq x y z
N MET A 1 43.70 1.50 -6.03
CA MET A 1 42.58 2.25 -5.42
C MET A 1 41.75 2.79 -6.56
N ASP A 2 40.71 2.06 -6.96
CA ASP A 2 39.73 2.51 -7.96
C ASP A 2 38.35 2.54 -7.29
N ALA A 3 37.87 3.74 -7.03
CA ALA A 3 36.54 4.00 -6.52
C ALA A 3 35.56 3.97 -7.70
N GLY A 4 35.04 2.78 -8.02
CA GLY A 4 33.94 2.60 -8.95
C GLY A 4 32.65 3.21 -8.38
N ALA A 5 32.31 4.41 -8.85
CA ALA A 5 31.05 5.08 -8.56
C ALA A 5 29.87 4.25 -9.07
N LEU A 6 29.11 3.66 -8.14
CA LEU A 6 27.79 3.09 -8.38
C LEU A 6 26.82 4.21 -8.80
N ARG A 7 26.75 4.44 -10.11
CA ARG A 7 25.74 5.26 -10.75
C ARG A 7 24.42 4.48 -10.73
N ALA A 8 23.49 4.87 -9.84
CA ALA A 8 22.14 4.33 -9.84
C ALA A 8 21.48 4.57 -11.22
N PRO A 9 20.73 3.60 -11.77
CA PRO A 9 20.04 3.80 -13.04
C PRO A 9 19.00 4.91 -12.89
N GLY A 10 19.26 6.03 -13.57
CA GLY A 10 18.31 7.12 -13.73
C GLY A 10 17.13 6.63 -14.56
N SER A 11 16.04 6.28 -13.89
CA SER A 11 14.75 5.99 -14.54
C SER A 11 14.36 7.16 -15.43
N ALA A 12 14.11 6.86 -16.71
CA ALA A 12 13.77 7.87 -17.71
C ALA A 12 12.49 8.64 -17.30
N PRO A 13 12.41 9.95 -17.57
CA PRO A 13 11.25 10.76 -17.18
C PRO A 13 9.91 10.24 -17.72
N GLY A 14 9.90 9.55 -18.88
CA GLY A 14 8.70 8.92 -19.43
C GLY A 14 8.15 7.75 -18.61
N GLU A 15 9.02 6.98 -17.96
CA GLU A 15 8.64 5.81 -17.16
C GLU A 15 7.98 6.22 -15.83
N ARG A 16 8.42 7.34 -15.26
CA ARG A 16 7.85 7.94 -14.04
C ARG A 16 6.42 8.45 -14.27
N ASN A 17 6.18 9.08 -15.42
CA ASN A 17 4.85 9.59 -15.78
C ASN A 17 3.86 8.45 -16.03
N GLY A 18 4.29 7.39 -16.71
CA GLY A 18 3.47 6.19 -16.90
C GLY A 18 3.10 5.50 -15.59
N ALA A 19 4.04 5.39 -14.65
CA ALA A 19 3.80 4.78 -13.34
C ALA A 19 2.81 5.59 -12.47
N MET A 20 2.92 6.92 -12.51
CA MET A 20 2.01 7.81 -11.80
C MET A 20 0.59 7.82 -12.40
N LEU A 21 0.47 7.78 -13.73
CA LEU A 21 -0.82 7.62 -14.41
C LEU A 21 -1.48 6.28 -14.08
N GLY A 22 -0.71 5.20 -14.07
CA GLY A 22 -1.20 3.87 -13.67
C GLY A 22 -1.71 3.83 -12.24
N TYR A 23 -1.04 4.53 -11.31
CA TYR A 23 -1.51 4.70 -9.93
C TYR A 23 -2.83 5.48 -9.90
N CYS A 24 -2.91 6.65 -10.55
CA CYS A 24 -4.12 7.47 -10.57
C CYS A 24 -5.33 6.71 -11.15
N LEU A 25 -5.14 5.97 -12.25
CA LEU A 25 -6.21 5.18 -12.85
C LEU A 25 -6.70 4.06 -11.91
N ALA A 26 -5.77 3.41 -11.19
CA ALA A 26 -6.14 2.40 -10.19
C ALA A 26 -6.92 3.02 -9.01
N VAL A 27 -6.58 4.23 -8.58
CA VAL A 27 -7.33 4.98 -7.57
C VAL A 27 -8.72 5.34 -8.06
N VAL A 28 -8.85 5.90 -9.26
CA VAL A 28 -10.14 6.25 -9.87
C VAL A 28 -11.05 5.02 -9.97
N ARG A 29 -10.52 3.90 -10.47
CA ARG A 29 -11.28 2.64 -10.59
C ARG A 29 -11.82 2.18 -9.22
N ARG A 30 -11.05 2.37 -8.16
CA ARG A 30 -11.46 2.02 -6.80
C ARG A 30 -12.51 2.99 -6.24
N LEU A 31 -12.42 4.27 -6.58
CA LEU A 31 -13.34 5.31 -6.14
C LEU A 31 -14.64 5.36 -6.95
N ALA A 32 -14.72 4.67 -8.09
CA ALA A 32 -15.89 4.68 -8.96
C ALA A 32 -17.19 4.32 -8.22
N LEU A 33 -17.21 3.20 -7.48
CA LEU A 33 -18.40 2.76 -6.74
C LEU A 33 -18.84 3.73 -5.64
N PRO A 34 -17.96 4.18 -4.72
CA PRO A 34 -18.37 5.15 -3.70
C PRO A 34 -18.77 6.49 -4.31
N ALA A 35 -18.08 6.95 -5.36
CA ALA A 35 -18.44 8.19 -6.04
C ALA A 35 -19.82 8.12 -6.70
N LEU A 36 -20.13 7.00 -7.37
CA LEU A 36 -21.46 6.76 -7.94
C LEU A 36 -22.53 6.73 -6.85
N ALA A 37 -22.28 6.06 -5.72
CA ALA A 37 -23.21 6.03 -4.60
C ALA A 37 -23.48 7.44 -4.05
N THR A 38 -22.43 8.25 -3.82
CA THR A 38 -22.58 9.64 -3.37
C THR A 38 -23.33 10.50 -4.38
N GLY A 39 -23.01 10.37 -5.68
CA GLY A 39 -23.71 11.07 -6.75
C GLY A 39 -25.19 10.70 -6.82
N MET A 40 -25.53 9.42 -6.69
CA MET A 40 -26.92 8.95 -6.68
C MET A 40 -27.71 9.47 -5.48
N VAL A 41 -27.11 9.48 -4.28
CA VAL A 41 -27.77 10.01 -3.08
C VAL A 41 -28.09 11.50 -3.25
N LEU A 42 -27.16 12.28 -3.82
CA LEU A 42 -27.36 13.71 -4.06
C LEU A 42 -28.35 13.98 -5.18
N ALA A 43 -28.31 13.21 -6.26
CA ALA A 43 -29.32 13.27 -7.30
C ALA A 43 -30.72 13.00 -6.71
N ALA A 44 -30.87 11.93 -5.95
CA ALA A 44 -32.15 11.59 -5.32
C ALA A 44 -32.64 12.69 -4.37
N ALA A 45 -31.75 13.24 -3.54
CA ALA A 45 -32.08 14.35 -2.65
C ALA A 45 -32.51 15.60 -3.41
N MET A 46 -31.79 15.96 -4.48
CA MET A 46 -32.13 17.11 -5.32
C MET A 46 -33.45 16.91 -6.04
N THR A 47 -33.71 15.73 -6.60
CA THR A 47 -35.00 15.41 -7.22
C THR A 47 -36.13 15.52 -6.20
N ALA A 48 -35.93 15.03 -4.97
CA ALA A 48 -36.94 15.15 -3.91
C ALA A 48 -37.24 16.61 -3.58
N VAL A 49 -36.22 17.47 -3.51
CA VAL A 49 -36.39 18.92 -3.28
C VAL A 49 -37.16 19.57 -4.43
N LEU A 50 -36.80 19.30 -5.69
CA LEU A 50 -37.46 19.90 -6.85
C LEU A 50 -38.93 19.46 -7.00
N VAL A 51 -39.22 18.19 -6.71
CA VAL A 51 -40.57 17.63 -6.86
C VAL A 51 -41.46 17.99 -5.68
N LEU A 52 -40.97 17.85 -4.45
CA LEU A 52 -41.78 18.08 -3.24
C LEU A 52 -41.78 19.53 -2.78
N GLY A 53 -40.68 20.26 -3.01
CA GLY A 53 -40.53 21.66 -2.65
C GLY A 53 -41.10 22.59 -3.70
N ASP A 54 -40.66 22.43 -4.95
CA ASP A 54 -41.01 23.36 -6.04
C ASP A 54 -42.19 22.89 -6.90
N GLY A 55 -42.72 21.68 -6.66
CA GLY A 55 -43.81 21.11 -7.44
C GLY A 55 -43.43 20.77 -8.89
N THR A 56 -42.12 20.70 -9.18
CA THR A 56 -41.61 20.47 -10.53
C THR A 56 -41.99 19.06 -11.00
N PRO A 57 -42.56 18.88 -12.20
CA PRO A 57 -42.87 17.57 -12.71
C PRO A 57 -41.59 16.74 -12.89
N TRP A 58 -41.71 15.44 -12.64
CA TRP A 58 -40.57 14.51 -12.61
C TRP A 58 -39.68 14.57 -13.87
N GLY A 59 -40.29 14.71 -15.05
CA GLY A 59 -39.57 14.77 -16.34
C GLY A 59 -38.64 15.98 -16.47
N GLU A 60 -38.94 17.07 -15.77
CA GLU A 60 -38.14 18.30 -15.75
C GLU A 60 -37.14 18.31 -14.58
N ALA A 61 -37.50 17.70 -13.44
CA ALA A 61 -36.65 17.61 -12.26
C ALA A 61 -35.50 16.58 -12.41
N ALA A 62 -35.70 15.50 -13.16
CA ALA A 62 -34.73 14.41 -13.25
C ALA A 62 -33.42 14.80 -13.98
N PRO A 63 -33.42 15.46 -15.15
CA PRO A 63 -32.18 15.84 -15.83
C PRO A 63 -31.22 16.74 -15.00
N PRO A 64 -31.68 17.84 -14.37
CA PRO A 64 -30.78 18.69 -13.57
C PRO A 64 -30.27 17.98 -12.31
N ALA A 65 -31.11 17.15 -11.68
CA ALA A 65 -30.69 16.37 -10.51
C ALA A 65 -29.64 15.31 -10.85
N LEU A 66 -29.78 14.62 -11.99
CA LEU A 66 -28.75 13.69 -12.49
C LEU A 66 -27.46 14.43 -12.85
N GLY A 67 -27.57 15.60 -13.48
CA GLY A 67 -26.41 16.46 -13.79
C GLY A 67 -25.64 16.87 -12.53
N ALA A 68 -26.35 17.30 -11.49
CA ALA A 68 -25.75 17.65 -10.20
C ALA A 68 -25.11 16.43 -9.52
N GLY A 69 -25.79 15.28 -9.50
CA GLY A 69 -25.24 14.04 -8.95
C GLY A 69 -23.97 13.59 -9.66
N ALA A 70 -23.94 13.66 -11.00
CA ALA A 70 -22.76 13.36 -11.81
C ALA A 70 -21.62 14.35 -11.53
N ALA A 71 -21.90 15.65 -11.45
CA ALA A 71 -20.91 16.66 -11.12
C ALA A 71 -20.27 16.40 -9.74
N VAL A 72 -21.06 16.01 -8.75
CA VAL A 72 -20.54 15.68 -7.43
C VAL A 72 -19.73 14.39 -7.45
N ALA A 73 -20.17 13.33 -8.14
CA ALA A 73 -19.40 12.10 -8.28
C ALA A 73 -18.01 12.34 -8.92
N VAL A 74 -17.96 13.17 -9.97
CA VAL A 74 -16.70 13.55 -10.63
C VAL A 74 -15.81 14.36 -9.69
N THR A 75 -16.37 15.38 -9.05
CA THR A 75 -15.62 16.26 -8.12
C THR A 75 -15.06 15.47 -6.94
N PHE A 76 -15.88 14.62 -6.34
CA PHE A 76 -15.47 13.73 -5.25
C PHE A 76 -14.32 12.81 -5.66
N THR A 77 -14.44 12.18 -6.83
CA THR A 77 -13.39 11.31 -7.37
C THR A 77 -12.10 12.08 -7.63
N ALA A 78 -12.18 13.27 -8.24
CA ALA A 78 -11.03 14.10 -8.56
C ALA A 78 -10.27 14.52 -7.29
N VAL A 79 -11.00 15.06 -6.30
CA VAL A 79 -10.41 15.50 -5.01
C VAL A 79 -9.72 14.34 -4.30
N LEU A 80 -10.39 13.19 -4.19
CA LEU A 80 -9.79 12.02 -3.55
C LEU A 80 -8.61 11.45 -4.33
N THR A 81 -8.66 11.45 -5.67
CA THR A 81 -7.53 10.97 -6.49
C THR A 81 -6.30 11.87 -6.31
N VAL A 82 -6.48 13.19 -6.32
CA VAL A 82 -5.37 14.14 -6.14
C VAL A 82 -4.78 14.01 -4.73
N THR A 83 -5.62 14.04 -3.69
CA THR A 83 -5.15 13.95 -2.31
C THR A 83 -4.43 12.63 -2.02
N THR A 84 -4.96 11.51 -2.49
CA THR A 84 -4.30 10.19 -2.35
C THR A 84 -3.01 10.11 -3.15
N ALA A 85 -2.95 10.61 -4.39
CA ALA A 85 -1.74 10.61 -5.21
C ALA A 85 -0.64 11.48 -4.60
N VAL A 86 -0.98 12.67 -4.08
CA VAL A 86 -0.01 13.55 -3.39
C VAL A 86 0.50 12.89 -2.12
N GLY A 87 -0.38 12.32 -1.29
CA GLY A 87 0.01 11.57 -0.09
C GLY A 87 0.92 10.39 -0.42
N ALA A 88 0.55 9.62 -1.44
CA ALA A 88 1.31 8.47 -1.90
C ALA A 88 2.69 8.84 -2.44
N ALA A 89 2.78 9.91 -3.23
CA ALA A 89 4.04 10.42 -3.76
C ALA A 89 4.97 10.91 -2.64
N ARG A 90 4.43 11.61 -1.62
CA ARG A 90 5.21 12.03 -0.45
C ARG A 90 5.73 10.84 0.34
N THR A 91 4.88 9.85 0.57
CA THR A 91 5.26 8.60 1.25
C THR A 91 6.34 7.86 0.48
N ALA A 92 6.15 7.67 -0.83
CA ALA A 92 7.14 7.00 -1.68
C ALA A 92 8.49 7.74 -1.65
N ARG A 93 8.50 9.07 -1.78
CA ARG A 93 9.72 9.89 -1.66
C ARG A 93 10.41 9.74 -0.31
N ARG A 94 9.66 9.71 0.79
CA ARG A 94 10.21 9.55 2.15
C ARG A 94 10.97 8.23 2.33
N TYR A 95 10.54 7.18 1.64
CA TYR A 95 11.18 5.87 1.64
C TYR A 95 12.09 5.63 0.43
N GLY A 96 12.35 6.64 -0.42
CA GLY A 96 13.17 6.49 -1.63
C GLY A 96 12.57 5.57 -2.70
N LEU A 97 11.26 5.34 -2.68
CA LEU A 97 10.55 4.44 -3.58
C LEU A 97 9.94 5.19 -4.78
N ALA A 98 9.80 4.49 -5.91
CA ALA A 98 9.04 4.95 -7.06
C ALA A 98 7.58 4.47 -6.97
N LEU A 99 6.63 5.41 -7.02
CA LEU A 99 5.21 5.08 -6.95
C LEU A 99 4.75 4.35 -8.21
N GLY A 100 3.93 3.30 -8.05
CA GLY A 100 3.33 2.57 -9.15
C GLY A 100 1.98 1.96 -8.78
N PRO A 101 1.28 1.32 -9.73
CA PRO A 101 -0.09 0.81 -9.54
C PRO A 101 -0.21 -0.24 -8.42
N ALA A 102 0.88 -0.95 -8.10
CA ALA A 102 0.92 -1.88 -6.99
C ALA A 102 0.67 -1.21 -5.62
N ALA A 103 0.87 0.11 -5.50
CA ALA A 103 0.65 0.87 -4.27
C ALA A 103 -0.84 1.09 -3.92
N VAL A 104 -1.77 0.72 -4.80
CA VAL A 104 -3.22 0.82 -4.56
C VAL A 104 -3.82 -0.47 -4.00
N ARG A 105 -3.10 -1.60 -4.11
CA ARG A 105 -3.62 -2.92 -3.69
C ARG A 105 -3.57 -3.07 -2.17
N LEU A 106 -4.67 -3.55 -1.59
CA LEU A 106 -4.77 -3.98 -0.20
C LEU A 106 -5.34 -5.41 -0.11
N PRO A 107 -4.85 -6.24 0.82
CA PRO A 107 -3.62 -6.02 1.59
C PRO A 107 -2.41 -5.94 0.66
N SER A 108 -1.36 -5.21 1.07
CA SER A 108 -0.12 -5.17 0.30
C SER A 108 0.70 -6.40 0.62
N VAL A 109 0.63 -7.41 -0.26
CA VAL A 109 1.37 -8.68 -0.11
C VAL A 109 2.63 -8.66 -0.96
N ARG A 110 3.75 -9.09 -0.38
CA ARG A 110 5.05 -9.26 -1.00
C ARG A 110 5.61 -10.63 -0.64
N GLU A 111 6.37 -11.20 -1.55
CA GLU A 111 6.94 -12.53 -1.39
C GLU A 111 8.43 -12.48 -1.71
N VAL A 112 9.21 -13.05 -0.82
CA VAL A 112 10.66 -13.22 -0.96
C VAL A 112 10.92 -14.72 -1.02
N ARG A 113 11.65 -15.16 -2.03
CA ARG A 113 12.13 -16.54 -2.15
C ARG A 113 13.65 -16.53 -2.15
N VAL A 114 14.23 -17.43 -1.37
CA VAL A 114 15.67 -17.72 -1.35
C VAL A 114 15.87 -19.24 -1.39
N PRO A 115 17.07 -19.73 -1.77
CA PRO A 115 17.40 -21.14 -1.66
C PRO A 115 17.15 -21.68 -0.24
N ALA A 116 16.99 -22.99 -0.10
CA ALA A 116 16.86 -23.63 1.20
C ALA A 116 18.04 -23.24 2.11
N ILE A 117 17.73 -22.89 3.37
CA ILE A 117 18.73 -22.55 4.38
C ILE A 117 18.84 -23.75 5.32
N GLU A 118 19.93 -24.49 5.19
CA GLU A 118 20.17 -25.68 6.01
C GLU A 118 20.53 -25.32 7.45
N GLY A 119 20.21 -26.21 8.39
CA GLY A 119 20.56 -26.05 9.82
C GLY A 119 19.81 -24.93 10.56
N ARG A 120 18.93 -24.19 9.89
CA ARG A 120 18.12 -23.12 10.50
C ARG A 120 16.65 -23.49 10.58
N THR A 121 16.04 -23.22 11.71
CA THR A 121 14.58 -23.37 11.88
C THR A 121 13.85 -22.11 11.41
N ALA A 122 12.59 -22.26 10.99
CA ALA A 122 11.73 -21.10 10.68
C ALA A 122 11.67 -20.08 11.84
N PHE A 123 11.78 -20.53 13.10
CA PHE A 123 11.89 -19.67 14.26
C PHE A 123 13.17 -18.81 14.23
N GLN A 124 14.34 -19.42 14.04
CA GLN A 124 15.62 -18.69 13.99
C GLN A 124 15.67 -17.69 12.84
N LEU A 125 15.14 -18.07 11.67
CA LEU A 125 15.05 -17.15 10.52
C LEU A 125 14.11 -15.97 10.81
N THR A 126 12.99 -16.23 11.48
CA THR A 126 12.05 -15.18 11.88
C THR A 126 12.64 -14.27 12.95
N ASP A 127 13.46 -14.80 13.86
CA ASP A 127 14.19 -14.01 14.85
C ASP A 127 15.20 -13.05 14.21
N GLY A 128 15.97 -13.54 13.22
CA GLY A 128 16.87 -12.69 12.42
C GLY A 128 16.13 -11.58 11.69
N VAL A 129 14.97 -11.89 11.10
CA VAL A 129 14.09 -10.90 10.48
C VAL A 129 13.61 -9.87 11.48
N ARG A 130 13.11 -10.30 12.65
CA ARG A 130 12.67 -9.41 13.74
C ARG A 130 13.80 -8.46 14.14
N HIS A 131 14.98 -9.00 14.39
CA HIS A 131 16.15 -8.22 14.77
C HIS A 131 16.52 -7.15 13.74
N MET A 132 16.48 -7.50 12.45
CA MET A 132 16.73 -6.59 11.33
C MET A 132 15.67 -5.49 11.21
N VAL A 133 14.41 -5.82 11.46
CA VAL A 133 13.28 -4.88 11.39
C VAL A 133 13.31 -3.90 12.57
N GLU A 134 13.50 -4.39 13.79
CA GLU A 134 13.58 -3.56 15.00
C GLU A 134 14.78 -2.60 15.00
N LYS A 135 15.89 -3.00 14.39
CA LYS A 135 17.09 -2.16 14.29
C LYS A 135 17.07 -1.17 13.12
N ASP A 136 16.08 -1.24 12.23
CA ASP A 136 16.03 -0.33 11.08
C ASP A 136 15.50 1.05 11.53
N PRO A 137 16.31 2.13 11.48
CA PRO A 137 15.88 3.47 11.88
C PRO A 137 14.71 4.03 11.03
N VAL A 138 14.48 3.45 9.85
CA VAL A 138 13.37 3.82 8.95
C VAL A 138 12.05 3.17 9.39
N LEU A 139 12.11 2.00 10.02
CA LEU A 139 10.95 1.25 10.50
C LEU A 139 10.69 1.60 11.97
N ARG A 140 9.66 2.41 12.20
CA ARG A 140 9.22 2.76 13.55
C ARG A 140 8.32 1.65 14.08
N VAL A 141 8.93 0.62 14.66
CA VAL A 141 8.21 -0.45 15.35
C VAL A 141 7.50 0.14 16.56
N ASP A 142 6.20 -0.09 16.65
CA ASP A 142 5.36 0.32 17.77
C ASP A 142 5.20 -0.85 18.74
N GLU A 143 4.77 -2.01 18.22
CA GLU A 143 4.57 -3.23 19.00
C GLU A 143 4.85 -4.48 18.15
N VAL A 144 5.33 -5.55 18.80
CA VAL A 144 5.36 -6.90 18.24
C VAL A 144 4.18 -7.67 18.83
N THR A 145 3.17 -7.97 18.02
CA THR A 145 1.89 -8.54 18.46
C THR A 145 1.86 -10.07 18.41
N ALA A 146 2.69 -10.69 17.57
CA ALA A 146 2.91 -12.13 17.60
C ALA A 146 4.32 -12.49 17.10
N PHE A 147 4.94 -13.49 17.71
CA PHE A 147 6.25 -13.98 17.31
C PHE A 147 6.42 -15.47 17.62
N GLY A 148 6.76 -16.27 16.61
CA GLY A 148 7.10 -17.68 16.77
C GLY A 148 6.79 -18.55 15.55
N HIS A 149 7.50 -19.67 15.41
CA HIS A 149 7.25 -20.72 14.39
C HIS A 149 7.08 -20.20 12.96
N GLY A 150 7.91 -19.25 12.53
CA GLY A 150 7.79 -18.66 11.19
C GLY A 150 6.85 -17.46 11.11
N ILE A 151 6.24 -17.00 12.21
CA ILE A 151 5.31 -15.88 12.23
C ILE A 151 5.93 -14.71 13.01
N LEU A 152 5.84 -13.52 12.42
CA LEU A 152 6.13 -12.25 13.06
C LEU A 152 5.04 -11.25 12.67
N ASP A 153 4.18 -10.90 13.62
CA ASP A 153 3.17 -9.85 13.47
C ASP A 153 3.63 -8.63 14.29
N LEU A 154 3.58 -7.46 13.67
CA LEU A 154 4.02 -6.20 14.27
C LEU A 154 3.15 -5.03 13.81
N THR A 155 3.12 -3.98 14.62
CA THR A 155 2.58 -2.66 14.26
C THR A 155 3.72 -1.72 13.93
N LEU A 156 3.61 -1.04 12.79
CA LEU A 156 4.56 -0.04 12.33
C LEU A 156 3.89 1.32 12.25
N ARG A 157 4.57 2.35 12.73
CA ARG A 157 4.17 3.74 12.48
C ARG A 157 4.68 4.19 11.12
N GLY A 158 3.75 4.32 10.19
CA GLY A 158 3.95 4.92 8.89
C GLY A 158 4.05 6.46 8.95
N PRO A 159 4.27 7.10 7.80
CA PRO A 159 4.24 8.56 7.71
C PRO A 159 2.81 9.06 8.04
N SER A 160 2.73 10.26 8.62
CA SER A 160 1.47 10.90 9.04
C SER A 160 0.72 10.16 10.17
N ASP A 161 1.47 9.47 11.05
CA ASP A 161 0.94 8.72 12.21
C ASP A 161 -0.10 7.64 11.83
N THR A 162 0.01 7.10 10.61
CA THR A 162 -0.74 5.92 10.21
C THR A 162 -0.11 4.67 10.82
N THR A 163 -0.87 3.94 11.63
CA THR A 163 -0.48 2.60 12.09
C THR A 163 -0.80 1.55 11.03
N VAL A 164 0.21 0.74 10.69
CA VAL A 164 0.12 -0.35 9.72
C VAL A 164 0.46 -1.66 10.43
N LEU A 165 -0.45 -2.63 10.33
CA LEU A 165 -0.21 -4.00 10.74
C LEU A 165 0.62 -4.68 9.66
N VAL A 166 1.78 -5.19 10.01
CA VAL A 166 2.64 -5.98 9.13
C VAL A 166 2.77 -7.38 9.69
N ARG A 167 2.52 -8.37 8.83
CA ARG A 167 2.67 -9.78 9.11
C ARG A 167 3.73 -10.36 8.19
N VAL A 168 4.75 -10.97 8.78
CA VAL A 168 5.77 -11.74 8.08
C VAL A 168 5.56 -13.20 8.39
N ARG A 169 5.48 -14.02 7.35
CA ARG A 169 5.42 -15.49 7.45
C ARG A 169 6.59 -16.11 6.72
N VAL A 170 7.51 -16.70 7.45
CA VAL A 170 8.65 -17.48 6.94
C VAL A 170 8.28 -18.95 6.93
N THR A 171 8.40 -19.59 5.77
CA THR A 171 8.18 -21.01 5.54
C THR A 171 9.44 -21.61 4.94
N THR A 172 10.02 -22.59 5.61
CA THR A 172 11.21 -23.32 5.16
C THR A 172 10.78 -24.63 4.51
N GLY A 173 11.08 -24.79 3.22
CA GLY A 173 10.89 -26.02 2.48
C GLY A 173 12.22 -26.71 2.15
N PRO A 174 12.16 -27.91 1.54
CA PRO A 174 13.37 -28.67 1.20
C PRO A 174 14.20 -28.05 0.07
N GLN A 175 13.62 -27.20 -0.77
CA GLN A 175 14.30 -26.58 -1.93
C GLN A 175 14.43 -25.05 -1.79
N GLU A 176 13.50 -24.42 -1.09
CA GLU A 176 13.45 -22.97 -0.95
C GLU A 176 12.94 -22.57 0.43
N THR A 177 13.36 -21.38 0.88
CA THR A 177 12.74 -20.68 1.99
C THR A 177 11.97 -19.49 1.43
N THR A 178 10.69 -19.41 1.79
CA THR A 178 9.78 -18.37 1.34
C THR A 178 9.36 -17.50 2.51
N ALA A 179 9.39 -16.19 2.34
CA ALA A 179 8.85 -15.24 3.30
C ALA A 179 7.79 -14.35 2.66
N VAL A 180 6.58 -14.38 3.22
CA VAL A 180 5.46 -13.55 2.79
C VAL A 180 5.31 -12.38 3.75
N VAL A 181 5.37 -11.16 3.23
CA VAL A 181 5.14 -9.91 3.95
C VAL A 181 3.79 -9.35 3.54
N GLU A 182 2.87 -9.27 4.49
CA GLU A 182 1.54 -8.69 4.31
C GLU A 182 1.42 -7.42 5.13
N ALA A 183 1.06 -6.30 4.50
CA ALA A 183 0.78 -5.03 5.19
C ALA A 183 -0.66 -4.58 4.99
N ARG A 184 -1.32 -4.21 6.08
CA ARG A 184 -2.71 -3.71 6.09
C ARG A 184 -2.86 -2.55 7.07
N PRO A 185 -3.80 -1.61 6.83
CA PRO A 185 -4.09 -0.57 7.81
C PRO A 185 -4.67 -1.23 9.07
N GLU A 186 -4.30 -0.72 10.24
CA GLU A 186 -4.87 -1.20 11.51
C GLU A 186 -6.38 -0.93 11.57
N ALA A 187 -6.78 0.30 11.24
CA ALA A 187 -8.18 0.70 11.21
C ALA A 187 -8.80 0.54 9.81
N SER A 188 -9.93 -0.16 9.73
CA SER A 188 -10.63 -0.45 8.48
C SER A 188 -11.18 0.79 7.75
N TYR A 189 -11.39 1.90 8.44
CA TYR A 189 -11.79 3.19 7.85
C TYR A 189 -10.61 3.94 7.19
N LYS A 190 -9.36 3.62 7.54
CA LYS A 190 -8.13 4.18 6.93
C LYS A 190 -7.70 3.45 5.65
N LYS A 191 -8.65 2.82 4.96
CA LYS A 191 -8.45 2.12 3.67
C LYS A 191 -7.82 3.00 2.57
N LEU A 192 -7.71 4.31 2.78
CA LEU A 192 -7.04 5.26 1.89
C LEU A 192 -5.50 5.29 2.06
N ASP A 193 -4.95 4.69 3.12
CA ASP A 193 -3.51 4.67 3.40
C ASP A 193 -2.76 3.55 2.65
N THR A 194 -3.19 3.22 1.43
CA THR A 194 -2.62 2.11 0.65
C THR A 194 -1.15 2.32 0.34
N ALA A 195 -0.74 3.56 0.13
CA ALA A 195 0.65 3.89 -0.15
C ALA A 195 1.56 3.72 1.07
N ALA A 196 1.07 3.97 2.29
CA ALA A 196 1.81 3.70 3.52
C ALA A 196 1.99 2.19 3.72
N CYS A 197 0.90 1.42 3.56
CA CYS A 197 0.95 -0.05 3.63
C CYS A 197 1.92 -0.62 2.59
N TRP A 198 1.84 -0.13 1.36
CA TRP A 198 2.72 -0.55 0.28
C TRP A 198 4.18 -0.19 0.54
N ALA A 199 4.47 1.04 0.98
CA ALA A 199 5.84 1.49 1.22
C ALA A 199 6.47 0.69 2.36
N LEU A 200 5.76 0.51 3.47
CA LEU A 200 6.24 -0.30 4.59
C LEU A 200 6.42 -1.76 4.19
N ALA A 201 5.49 -2.35 3.42
CA ALA A 201 5.67 -3.70 2.89
C ALA A 201 6.93 -3.83 2.04
N ARG A 202 7.26 -2.83 1.21
CA ARG A 202 8.48 -2.83 0.39
C ARG A 202 9.75 -2.74 1.23
N VAL A 203 9.77 -1.87 2.23
CA VAL A 203 10.94 -1.75 3.13
C VAL A 203 11.12 -3.03 3.93
N VAL A 204 10.04 -3.59 4.49
CA VAL A 204 10.09 -4.86 5.25
C VAL A 204 10.50 -6.02 4.34
N GLU A 205 9.96 -6.13 3.12
CA GLU A 205 10.37 -7.11 2.11
C GLU A 205 11.89 -7.06 1.88
N GLU A 206 12.46 -5.86 1.72
CA GLU A 206 13.89 -5.70 1.51
C GLU A 206 14.72 -6.13 2.72
N ARG A 207 14.26 -5.84 3.94
CA ARG A 207 14.91 -6.29 5.19
C ARG A 207 14.81 -7.80 5.35
N VAL A 208 13.65 -8.37 5.12
CA VAL A 208 13.44 -9.83 5.11
C VAL A 208 14.40 -10.48 4.11
N ALA A 209 14.45 -9.98 2.89
CA ALA A 209 15.30 -10.54 1.85
C ALA A 209 16.80 -10.41 2.18
N ARG A 210 17.22 -9.31 2.81
CA ARG A 210 18.61 -9.16 3.28
C ARG A 210 18.92 -10.13 4.43
N SER A 211 18.00 -10.30 5.37
CA SER A 211 18.19 -11.20 6.52
C SER A 211 18.32 -12.64 6.05
N LEU A 212 17.45 -13.08 5.16
CA LEU A 212 17.46 -14.45 4.63
C LEU A 212 18.70 -14.73 3.78
N ARG A 213 19.13 -13.78 2.94
CA ARG A 213 20.34 -13.94 2.11
C ARG A 213 21.63 -13.99 2.93
N ALA A 214 21.69 -13.29 4.07
CA ALA A 214 22.85 -13.36 4.96
C ALA A 214 23.07 -14.80 5.47
N GLU A 215 21.99 -15.49 5.83
CA GLU A 215 22.01 -16.88 6.28
C GLU A 215 22.39 -17.86 5.14
N THR A 216 21.99 -17.57 3.90
CA THR A 216 22.42 -18.37 2.74
C THR A 216 23.93 -18.23 2.46
N GLY A 217 24.51 -17.07 2.74
CA GLY A 217 25.93 -16.79 2.50
C GLY A 217 26.87 -17.38 3.57
N ASP A 218 26.41 -17.48 4.82
CA ASP A 218 27.17 -18.08 5.92
C ASP A 218 27.15 -19.62 5.88
N ALA A 219 26.15 -20.25 5.25
CA ALA A 219 26.10 -21.71 5.08
C ALA A 219 27.12 -22.26 4.04
N ALA A 220 27.81 -21.39 3.31
CA ALA A 220 28.80 -21.74 2.29
C ALA A 220 30.27 -21.61 2.76
N ARG A 221 30.49 -21.37 4.06
CA ARG A 221 31.82 -21.31 4.70
C ARG A 221 31.95 -22.37 5.79
#